data_AF-C0C6V6-F1
#
_entry.id   AF-C0C6V6-F1
#
_cell.length_a   1.000
_cell.length_b   1.000
_cell.length_c   1.000
_cell.angle_alpha   90.00
_cell.angle_beta   90.00
_cell.angle_gamma   90.00
#
_symmetry.space_group_name_H-M   'P 1'
#
loop_
_entity.id
_entity.type
_entity.pdbx_description
1 polymer ?
#
loop_
_entity_poly.entity_id
_entity_poly.type
_entity_poly.pdbx_seq_one_letter_code
_entity_poly.pdbx_strand_id
1 'polypeptide(L)'
;SKTIDNAFYMAVQVLPIMGGLAAVMLFVAWMLSKWQVSRLIRPVNELNLEHPLENEVYEELRPLLESIDRQNKEKDAVANMRKEFSANVSHELKTPLTSISGYAEIMKNGLVKPEDIVVFSERIYNEASRLITLVEDIIKLSRLDEGKVEMEKEEVDLYELTREICSRLSPQASSRNVHIEVTGEPVVYRGIRQILDE
;
A
#
# COMPACT_ATOMS: atom_id res chain seq x y z
N SER A 1 46.17 -29.82 -70.23
CA SER A 1 45.14 -28.83 -70.59
C SER A 1 43.74 -29.40 -70.52
N LYS A 2 43.39 -30.44 -71.29
CA LYS A 2 42.01 -30.99 -71.38
C LYS A 2 41.36 -31.44 -70.06
N THR A 3 42.14 -31.87 -69.07
CA THR A 3 41.64 -32.25 -67.73
C THR A 3 41.25 -31.04 -66.87
N ILE A 4 41.91 -29.89 -67.05
CA ILE A 4 41.60 -28.65 -66.32
C ILE A 4 40.33 -28.01 -66.90
N ASP A 5 40.18 -28.02 -68.22
CA ASP A 5 38.99 -27.48 -68.90
C ASP A 5 37.72 -28.26 -68.50
N ASN A 6 37.78 -29.60 -68.47
CA ASN A 6 36.65 -30.42 -68.01
C ASN A 6 36.29 -30.19 -66.53
N ALA A 7 37.27 -29.94 -65.66
CA ALA A 7 37.03 -29.62 -64.25
C ALA A 7 36.33 -28.26 -64.09
N PHE A 8 36.70 -27.27 -64.91
CA PHE A 8 36.07 -25.95 -64.91
C PHE A 8 34.61 -26.01 -65.39
N TYR A 9 34.32 -26.75 -66.46
CA TYR A 9 32.96 -26.95 -66.93
C TYR A 9 32.07 -27.66 -65.90
N MET A 10 32.59 -28.68 -65.19
CA MET A 10 31.85 -29.32 -64.09
C MET A 10 31.58 -28.36 -62.93
N ALA A 11 32.57 -27.53 -62.54
CA ALA A 11 32.39 -26.56 -61.46
C ALA A 11 31.29 -25.53 -61.77
N VAL A 12 31.28 -25.00 -63.00
CA VAL A 12 30.26 -24.02 -63.45
C VAL A 12 28.87 -24.65 -63.51
N GLN A 13 28.76 -25.93 -63.87
CA GLN A 13 27.48 -26.65 -63.97
C GLN A 13 26.88 -27.00 -62.59
N VAL A 14 27.72 -27.23 -61.57
CA VAL A 14 27.29 -27.55 -60.19
C VAL A 14 26.96 -26.29 -59.38
N LEU A 15 27.59 -25.15 -59.67
CA LEU A 15 27.39 -23.87 -58.99
C LEU A 15 25.91 -23.43 -58.87
N PRO A 16 25.05 -23.48 -59.92
CA PRO A 16 23.64 -23.11 -59.80
C PRO A 16 22.83 -24.09 -58.93
N ILE A 17 23.19 -25.38 -58.93
CA ILE A 17 22.56 -26.40 -58.08
C ILE A 17 22.88 -26.13 -56.61
N MET A 18 24.13 -25.81 -56.31
CA MET A 18 24.56 -25.38 -54.97
C MET A 18 23.85 -24.12 -54.52
N GLY A 19 23.74 -23.10 -55.38
CA GLY A 19 23.02 -21.87 -55.09
C GLY A 19 21.53 -22.10 -54.80
N GLY A 20 20.88 -22.97 -55.58
CA GLY A 20 19.49 -23.37 -55.35
C GLY A 20 19.30 -24.09 -54.01
N LEU A 21 20.18 -25.04 -53.68
CA LEU A 21 20.16 -25.74 -52.40
C LEU A 21 20.37 -24.78 -51.22
N ALA A 22 21.30 -23.83 -51.34
CA ALA A 22 21.53 -22.81 -50.32
C ALA A 22 20.29 -21.91 -50.11
N ALA A 23 19.63 -21.50 -51.20
CA ALA A 23 18.41 -20.70 -51.12
C ALA A 23 17.26 -21.47 -50.44
N VAL A 24 17.09 -22.75 -50.77
CA VAL A 24 16.09 -23.62 -50.11
C VAL A 24 16.40 -23.78 -48.63
N MET A 25 17.67 -24.04 -48.26
CA MET A 25 18.07 -24.13 -46.85
C MET A 25 17.80 -22.84 -46.08
N LEU A 26 18.10 -21.68 -46.67
CA LEU A 26 17.82 -20.38 -46.07
C LEU A 26 16.32 -20.14 -45.92
N PHE A 27 15.53 -20.51 -46.92
CA PHE A 27 14.07 -20.40 -46.86
C PHE A 27 13.48 -21.29 -45.77
N VAL A 28 13.93 -22.55 -45.69
CA VAL A 28 13.51 -23.49 -44.65
C VAL A 28 13.94 -23.00 -43.26
N ALA A 29 15.16 -22.50 -43.11
CA ALA A 29 15.63 -21.92 -41.85
C ALA A 29 14.81 -20.70 -41.43
N TRP A 30 14.49 -19.81 -42.37
CA TRP A 30 13.62 -18.66 -42.13
C TRP A 30 12.20 -19.07 -41.73
N MET A 31 11.62 -20.06 -42.43
CA MET A 31 10.30 -20.61 -42.15
C MET A 31 10.23 -21.28 -40.77
N LEU A 32 11.21 -22.14 -40.47
CA LEU A 32 11.32 -22.83 -39.17
C LEU A 32 11.52 -21.84 -38.03
N SER A 33 12.36 -20.82 -38.23
CA SER A 33 12.57 -19.75 -37.24
C SER A 33 11.27 -19.02 -36.93
N LYS A 34 10.54 -18.55 -37.96
CA LYS A 34 9.23 -17.92 -37.78
C LYS A 34 8.22 -18.83 -37.06
N TRP A 35 8.20 -20.11 -37.39
CA TRP A 35 7.30 -21.09 -36.80
C TRP A 35 7.63 -21.38 -35.33
N GLN A 36 8.90 -21.62 -35.00
CA GLN A 36 9.35 -21.93 -33.64
C GLN A 36 9.24 -20.72 -32.71
N VAL A 37 9.60 -19.52 -33.19
CA VAL A 37 9.54 -18.27 -32.42
C VAL A 37 8.09 -17.92 -32.08
N SER A 38 7.17 -18.02 -33.06
CA SER A 38 5.76 -17.74 -32.81
C SER A 38 5.10 -18.75 -31.86
N ARG A 39 5.58 -20.00 -31.81
CA ARG A 39 5.07 -21.02 -30.90
C ARG A 39 5.50 -20.81 -29.44
N LEU A 40 6.66 -20.20 -29.20
CA LEU A 40 7.20 -19.97 -27.85
C LEU A 40 6.81 -18.59 -27.27
N ILE A 41 6.79 -17.53 -28.08
CA ILE A 41 6.57 -16.16 -27.60
C ILE A 41 5.09 -15.85 -27.39
N ARG A 42 4.22 -16.42 -28.23
CA ARG A 42 2.78 -16.14 -28.19
C ARG A 42 2.12 -16.41 -26.83
N PRO A 43 2.34 -17.57 -26.16
CA PRO A 43 1.77 -17.81 -24.84
C PRO A 43 2.31 -16.87 -23.75
N VAL A 44 3.51 -16.31 -23.92
CA VAL A 44 4.08 -15.33 -22.98
C VAL A 44 3.45 -13.94 -23.18
N ASN A 45 3.19 -13.54 -24.43
CA ASN A 45 2.56 -12.25 -24.73
C ASN A 45 1.05 -12.21 -24.43
N GLU A 46 0.41 -13.38 -24.36
CA GLU A 46 -1.02 -13.52 -24.06
C GLU A 46 -1.28 -13.76 -22.55
N LEU A 47 -0.25 -13.64 -21.69
CA LEU A 47 -0.39 -13.78 -20.23
C LEU A 47 -1.32 -12.71 -19.65
N ASN A 48 -2.37 -13.15 -18.98
CA ASN A 48 -3.20 -12.30 -18.13
C ASN A 48 -2.48 -12.05 -16.80
N LEU A 49 -1.92 -10.86 -16.63
CA LEU A 49 -1.21 -10.47 -15.40
C LEU A 49 -2.13 -10.06 -14.26
N GLU A 50 -3.42 -9.78 -14.51
CA GLU A 50 -4.39 -9.46 -13.46
C GLU A 50 -4.82 -10.75 -12.73
N HIS A 51 -4.99 -11.82 -13.49
CA HIS A 51 -5.29 -13.16 -12.97
C HIS A 51 -4.20 -14.16 -13.40
N PRO A 52 -2.98 -14.02 -12.87
CA PRO A 52 -1.80 -14.78 -13.32
C PRO A 52 -1.97 -16.29 -13.19
N LEU A 53 -2.70 -16.77 -12.18
CA LEU A 53 -2.94 -18.20 -11.96
C LEU A 53 -4.01 -18.82 -12.88
N GLU A 54 -4.75 -18.02 -13.65
CA GLU A 54 -5.72 -18.51 -14.64
C GLU A 54 -5.06 -18.85 -15.99
N ASN A 55 -3.79 -18.48 -16.17
CA ASN A 55 -3.06 -18.79 -17.40
C ASN A 55 -2.68 -20.27 -17.44
N GLU A 56 -3.01 -20.96 -18.54
CA GLU A 56 -2.49 -22.28 -18.84
C GLU A 56 -1.06 -22.16 -19.39
N VAL A 57 -0.07 -22.25 -18.51
CA VAL A 57 1.36 -22.19 -18.86
C VAL A 57 2.15 -23.41 -18.37
N TYR A 58 3.37 -23.54 -18.89
CA TYR A 58 4.38 -24.48 -18.44
C TYR A 58 4.67 -24.35 -16.93
N GLU A 59 4.94 -25.48 -16.26
CA GLU A 59 5.22 -25.55 -14.81
C GLU A 59 6.40 -24.66 -14.39
N GLU A 60 7.36 -24.42 -15.29
CA GLU A 60 8.52 -23.56 -15.05
C GLU A 60 8.13 -22.08 -14.83
N LEU A 61 6.98 -21.64 -15.38
CA LEU A 61 6.47 -20.27 -15.23
C LEU A 61 5.56 -20.09 -14.01
N ARG A 62 5.05 -21.19 -13.45
CA ARG A 62 4.19 -21.19 -12.27
C ARG A 62 4.76 -20.43 -11.07
N PRO A 63 6.03 -20.59 -10.63
CA PRO A 63 6.55 -19.84 -9.48
C PRO A 63 6.60 -18.32 -9.73
N LEU A 64 6.80 -17.89 -10.97
CA LEU A 64 6.73 -16.47 -11.34
C LEU A 64 5.29 -15.96 -11.23
N LEU A 65 4.32 -16.71 -11.74
CA LEU A 65 2.90 -16.34 -11.68
C LEU A 65 2.37 -16.32 -10.23
N GLU A 66 2.80 -17.26 -9.38
CA GLU A 66 2.49 -17.24 -7.95
C GLU A 66 3.07 -15.99 -7.25
N SER A 67 4.29 -15.57 -7.63
CA SER A 67 4.87 -14.32 -7.12
C SER A 67 4.10 -13.08 -7.59
N ILE A 68 3.65 -13.06 -8.85
CA ILE A 68 2.83 -11.96 -9.40
C ILE A 68 1.46 -11.93 -8.73
N ASP A 69 0.82 -13.10 -8.53
CA ASP A 69 -0.45 -13.21 -7.81
C ASP A 69 -0.35 -12.65 -6.41
N ARG A 70 0.70 -13.03 -5.68
CA ARG A 70 0.98 -12.49 -4.34
C ARG A 70 1.15 -10.97 -4.39
N GLN A 71 1.92 -10.44 -5.33
CA GLN A 71 2.11 -9.00 -5.49
C GLN A 71 0.81 -8.27 -5.84
N ASN A 72 -0.04 -8.85 -6.67
CA ASN A 72 -1.35 -8.28 -6.99
C ASN A 72 -2.25 -8.25 -5.75
N LYS A 73 -2.33 -9.36 -5.00
CA LYS A 73 -3.06 -9.43 -3.74
C LYS A 73 -2.57 -8.41 -2.72
N GLU A 74 -1.26 -8.24 -2.59
CA GLU A 74 -0.67 -7.22 -1.71
C GLU A 74 -1.05 -5.80 -2.16
N LYS A 75 -0.96 -5.51 -3.46
CA LYS A 75 -1.37 -4.22 -4.03
C LYS A 75 -2.85 -3.95 -3.80
N ASP A 76 -3.71 -4.93 -4.06
CA ASP A 76 -5.15 -4.82 -3.88
C ASP A 76 -5.52 -4.64 -2.41
N ALA A 77 -4.85 -5.36 -1.50
CA ALA A 77 -5.01 -5.17 -0.07
C ALA A 77 -4.67 -3.74 0.36
N VAL A 78 -3.53 -3.20 -0.10
CA VAL A 78 -3.14 -1.81 0.19
C VAL A 78 -4.13 -0.80 -0.42
N ALA A 79 -4.59 -1.04 -1.65
CA ALA A 79 -5.56 -0.18 -2.32
C ALA A 79 -6.91 -0.16 -1.57
N ASN A 80 -7.38 -1.33 -1.15
CA ASN A 80 -8.60 -1.48 -0.35
C ASN A 80 -8.47 -0.79 1.01
N MET A 81 -7.34 -0.99 1.70
CA MET A 81 -7.06 -0.34 2.98
C MET A 81 -7.07 1.18 2.86
N ARG A 82 -6.45 1.74 1.80
CA ARG A 82 -6.49 3.19 1.52
C ARG A 82 -7.90 3.70 1.25
N LYS A 83 -8.70 2.93 0.52
CA LYS A 83 -10.09 3.27 0.20
C LYS A 83 -10.96 3.27 1.46
N GLU A 84 -10.86 2.23 2.29
CA GLU A 84 -11.56 2.13 3.57
C GLU A 84 -11.14 3.25 4.52
N PHE A 85 -9.84 3.50 4.66
CA PHE A 85 -9.33 4.62 5.46
C PHE A 85 -9.93 5.96 5.03
N SER A 86 -9.88 6.25 3.73
CA SER A 86 -10.41 7.51 3.19
C SER A 86 -11.93 7.66 3.42
N ALA A 87 -12.68 6.56 3.26
CA ALA A 87 -14.11 6.53 3.50
C ALA A 87 -14.44 6.75 4.99
N ASN A 88 -13.72 6.06 5.89
CA ASN A 88 -13.91 6.17 7.33
C ASN A 88 -13.58 7.57 7.83
N VAL A 89 -12.43 8.12 7.45
CA VAL A 89 -12.04 9.50 7.81
C VAL A 89 -13.09 10.50 7.34
N SER A 90 -13.57 10.37 6.10
CA SER A 90 -14.60 11.26 5.56
C SER A 90 -15.91 11.19 6.37
N HIS A 91 -16.32 10.00 6.79
CA HIS A 91 -17.53 9.80 7.57
C HIS A 91 -17.40 10.36 9.00
N GLU A 92 -16.28 10.09 9.66
CA GLU A 92 -15.98 10.55 11.01
C GLU A 92 -15.83 12.08 11.08
N LEU A 93 -15.33 12.73 10.02
CA LEU A 93 -15.28 14.20 9.93
C LEU A 93 -16.64 14.83 9.64
N LYS A 94 -17.48 14.17 8.82
CA LYS A 94 -18.76 14.73 8.38
C LYS A 94 -19.76 14.91 9.52
N THR A 95 -19.81 13.96 10.45
CA THR A 95 -20.75 13.96 11.58
C THR A 95 -20.60 15.17 12.51
N PRO A 96 -19.42 15.45 13.10
CA PRO A 96 -19.21 16.64 13.94
C PRO A 96 -19.37 17.93 13.13
N LEU A 97 -18.88 17.97 11.88
CA LEU A 97 -19.01 19.15 11.02
C LEU A 97 -20.48 19.51 10.71
N THR A 98 -21.32 18.50 10.47
CA THR A 98 -22.76 18.69 10.26
C THR A 98 -23.42 19.24 11.51
N SER A 99 -23.04 18.75 12.69
CA SER A 99 -23.56 19.23 13.98
C SER A 99 -23.17 20.69 14.24
N ILE A 100 -21.89 21.03 14.07
CA ILE A 100 -21.39 22.41 14.16
C ILE A 100 -22.16 23.32 13.22
N SER A 101 -22.30 22.93 11.95
CA SER A 101 -22.99 23.73 10.94
C SER A 101 -24.46 23.95 11.31
N GLY A 102 -25.16 22.91 11.77
CA GLY A 102 -26.57 23.01 12.17
C GLY A 102 -26.79 23.94 13.37
N TYR A 103 -26.00 23.81 14.44
CA TYR A 103 -26.11 24.74 15.58
C TYR A 103 -25.76 26.17 15.18
N ALA A 104 -24.69 26.36 14.41
CA ALA A 104 -24.27 27.67 13.93
C ALA A 104 -25.33 28.32 13.02
N GLU A 105 -26.00 27.54 12.17
CA GLU A 105 -27.08 28.02 11.30
C GLU A 105 -28.30 28.50 12.11
N ILE A 106 -28.74 27.74 13.11
CA ILE A 106 -29.85 28.13 13.99
C ILE A 106 -29.53 29.43 14.73
N MET A 107 -28.31 29.54 15.28
CA MET A 107 -27.84 30.73 15.98
C MET A 107 -27.75 31.94 15.04
N LYS A 108 -27.17 31.76 13.84
CA LYS A 108 -27.03 32.80 12.82
C LYS A 108 -28.37 33.37 12.37
N ASN A 109 -29.39 32.52 12.26
CA ASN A 109 -30.73 32.92 11.83
C ASN A 109 -31.58 33.51 12.96
N GLY A 110 -31.05 33.64 14.19
CA GLY A 110 -31.77 34.16 15.34
C GLY A 110 -32.90 33.25 15.82
N LEU A 111 -32.84 31.96 15.48
CA LEU A 111 -33.86 30.95 15.82
C LEU A 111 -33.60 30.30 17.19
N VAL A 112 -32.48 30.63 17.85
CA VAL A 112 -32.11 30.15 19.18
C VAL A 112 -32.68 31.06 20.26
N LYS A 113 -33.21 30.48 21.34
CA LYS A 113 -33.64 31.25 22.51
C LYS A 113 -32.42 31.76 23.30
N PRO A 114 -32.50 32.91 24.00
CA PRO A 114 -31.39 33.42 24.81
C PRO A 114 -30.84 32.42 25.83
N GLU A 115 -31.72 31.63 26.47
CA GLU A 115 -31.32 30.58 27.42
C GLU A 115 -30.50 29.43 26.79
N ASP A 116 -30.71 29.15 25.50
CA ASP A 116 -30.10 28.01 24.79
C ASP A 116 -28.76 28.38 24.11
N ILE A 117 -28.41 29.67 24.02
CA ILE A 117 -27.18 30.15 23.36
C ILE A 117 -25.93 29.49 23.95
N VAL A 118 -25.87 29.39 25.29
CA VAL A 118 -24.71 28.80 25.99
C VAL A 118 -24.58 27.32 25.63
N VAL A 119 -25.69 26.57 25.64
CA VAL A 119 -25.72 25.14 25.31
C VAL A 119 -25.29 24.89 23.87
N PHE A 120 -25.77 25.71 22.92
CA PHE A 120 -25.42 25.56 21.50
C PHE A 120 -23.95 25.87 21.25
N SER A 121 -23.44 26.93 21.89
CA SER A 121 -22.03 27.31 21.83
C SER A 121 -21.13 26.22 22.40
N GLU A 122 -21.54 25.60 23.51
CA GLU A 122 -20.82 24.47 24.12
C GLU A 122 -20.82 23.24 23.21
N ARG A 123 -21.95 22.92 22.55
CA ARG A 123 -22.00 21.81 21.57
C ARG A 123 -21.07 22.06 20.39
N ILE A 124 -21.06 23.28 19.83
CA ILE A 124 -20.12 23.64 18.75
C ILE A 124 -18.67 23.45 19.21
N TYR A 125 -18.34 23.96 20.40
CA TYR A 125 -16.98 23.85 20.95
C TYR A 125 -16.54 22.40 21.15
N ASN A 126 -17.41 21.55 21.69
CA ASN A 126 -17.13 20.13 21.92
C ASN A 126 -16.91 19.36 20.61
N GLU A 127 -17.74 19.59 19.59
CA GLU A 127 -17.57 18.97 18.27
C GLU A 127 -16.32 19.48 17.54
N ALA A 128 -15.98 20.76 17.68
CA ALA A 128 -14.75 21.31 17.13
C ALA A 128 -13.50 20.72 17.82
N SER A 129 -13.54 20.57 19.14
CA SER A 129 -12.46 19.93 19.91
C SER A 129 -12.29 18.47 19.51
N ARG A 130 -13.40 17.73 19.31
CA ARG A 130 -13.37 16.35 18.82
C ARG A 130 -12.74 16.26 17.42
N LEU A 131 -13.06 17.18 16.52
CA LEU A 131 -12.44 17.26 15.19
C LEU A 131 -10.93 17.49 15.26
N ILE A 132 -10.46 18.35 16.16
CA ILE A 132 -9.03 18.61 16.34
C ILE A 132 -8.31 17.33 16.77
N THR A 133 -8.81 16.63 17.79
CA THR A 133 -8.23 15.36 18.24
C THR A 133 -8.19 14.32 17.12
N LEU A 134 -9.27 14.20 16.34
CA LEU A 134 -9.31 13.24 15.22
C LEU A 134 -8.29 13.56 14.13
N VAL A 135 -8.06 14.85 13.84
CA VAL A 135 -7.01 15.27 12.89
C VAL A 135 -5.61 14.99 13.44
N GLU A 136 -5.39 15.25 14.73
CA GLU A 136 -4.11 14.93 15.39
C GLU A 136 -3.81 13.44 15.34
N ASP A 137 -4.79 12.58 15.62
CA ASP A 137 -4.68 11.13 15.54
C ASP A 137 -4.33 10.65 14.12
N ILE A 138 -4.95 11.24 13.09
CA ILE A 138 -4.65 10.93 11.68
C ILE A 138 -3.21 11.32 11.33
N ILE A 139 -2.76 12.52 11.73
CA ILE A 139 -1.39 12.98 11.47
C ILE A 139 -0.38 12.06 12.17
N LYS A 140 -0.70 11.64 13.40
CA LYS A 140 0.13 10.73 14.19
C LYS A 140 0.28 9.36 13.52
N LEU A 141 -0.83 8.75 13.10
CA LEU A 141 -0.83 7.49 12.36
C LEU A 141 -0.02 7.60 11.06
N SER A 142 -0.20 8.69 10.30
CA SER A 142 0.57 8.92 9.07
C SER A 142 2.07 9.00 9.31
N ARG A 143 2.52 9.55 10.45
CA ARG A 143 3.94 9.62 10.81
C ARG A 143 4.49 8.25 11.19
N LEU A 144 3.70 7.41 11.86
CA LEU A 144 4.07 6.03 12.20
C LEU A 144 4.25 5.18 10.93
N ASP A 145 3.33 5.30 9.97
CA ASP A 145 3.37 4.56 8.70
C ASP A 145 4.56 4.94 7.80
N GLU A 146 5.03 6.19 7.86
CA GLU A 146 6.20 6.63 7.09
C GLU A 146 7.53 6.03 7.60
N GLY A 147 7.54 5.34 8.75
CA GLY A 147 8.75 4.74 9.34
C GLY A 147 9.85 5.76 9.70
N LYS A 148 9.56 7.06 9.62
CA LYS A 148 10.49 8.17 9.85
C LYS A 148 10.61 8.58 11.31
N VAL A 149 9.84 7.98 12.21
CA VAL A 149 10.06 8.19 13.63
C VAL A 149 11.22 7.27 14.02
N GLU A 150 12.45 7.79 13.95
CA GLU A 150 13.60 7.19 14.63
C GLU A 150 13.33 7.23 16.13
N MET A 151 12.54 6.26 16.58
CA MET A 151 12.25 6.07 17.99
C MET A 151 13.40 5.29 18.59
N GLU A 152 14.37 6.01 19.15
CA GLU A 152 15.48 5.38 19.84
C GLU A 152 15.02 4.72 21.13
N LYS A 153 15.58 3.54 21.41
CA LYS A 153 15.34 2.84 22.68
C LYS A 153 16.21 3.46 23.76
N GLU A 154 15.57 4.00 24.78
CA GLU A 154 16.22 4.54 25.98
C GLU A 154 15.89 3.69 27.22
N GLU A 155 16.62 3.93 28.31
CA GLU A 155 16.29 3.35 29.60
C GLU A 155 15.14 4.13 30.23
N VAL A 156 14.01 3.46 30.46
CA VAL A 156 12.78 4.06 30.99
C VAL A 156 12.43 3.41 32.32
N ASP A 157 12.32 4.19 33.38
CA ASP A 157 11.74 3.73 34.64
C ASP A 157 10.20 3.67 34.50
N LEU A 158 9.67 2.44 34.43
CA LEU A 158 8.23 2.21 34.26
C LEU A 158 7.42 2.71 35.45
N TYR A 159 7.98 2.69 36.67
CA TYR A 159 7.27 3.15 37.86
C TYR A 159 7.12 4.67 37.85
N GLU A 160 8.19 5.38 37.51
CA GLU A 160 8.16 6.84 37.37
C GLU A 160 7.23 7.27 36.24
N LEU A 161 7.35 6.64 35.07
CA LEU A 161 6.47 6.90 33.92
C LEU A 161 4.99 6.69 34.27
N THR A 162 4.65 5.57 34.92
CA THR A 162 3.26 5.29 35.30
C THR A 162 2.72 6.30 36.30
N ARG A 163 3.55 6.82 37.21
CA ARG A 163 3.16 7.90 38.12
C ARG A 163 2.92 9.22 37.39
N GLU A 164 3.74 9.57 36.41
CA GLU A 164 3.51 10.73 35.54
C GLU A 164 2.18 10.62 34.81
N ILE A 165 1.90 9.46 34.20
CA ILE A 165 0.64 9.18 33.51
C ILE A 165 -0.54 9.35 34.47
N CYS A 166 -0.49 8.76 35.66
CA CYS A 166 -1.56 8.87 36.64
C CYS A 166 -1.77 10.31 37.11
N SER A 167 -0.70 11.09 37.27
CA SER A 167 -0.79 12.52 37.58
C SER A 167 -1.50 13.30 36.46
N ARG A 168 -1.20 13.01 35.18
CA ARG A 168 -1.89 13.64 34.04
C ARG A 168 -3.36 13.27 33.97
N LEU A 169 -3.72 12.03 34.30
CA LEU A 169 -5.10 11.53 34.28
C LEU A 169 -5.93 11.94 35.50
N SER A 170 -5.29 12.36 36.60
CA SER A 170 -5.97 12.69 37.86
C SER A 170 -7.14 13.68 37.70
N PRO A 171 -7.03 14.80 36.94
CA PRO A 171 -8.16 15.73 36.78
C PRO A 171 -9.37 15.10 36.09
N GLN A 172 -9.12 14.26 35.09
CA GLN A 172 -10.15 13.55 34.33
C GLN A 172 -10.80 12.45 35.19
N ALA A 173 -10.00 11.74 35.97
CA ALA A 173 -10.46 10.72 36.90
C ALA A 173 -11.36 11.32 37.99
N SER A 174 -10.94 12.43 38.60
CA SER A 174 -11.72 13.13 39.63
C SER A 174 -13.05 13.66 39.09
N SER A 175 -13.09 14.21 37.87
CA SER A 175 -14.36 14.68 37.27
C SER A 175 -15.36 13.56 37.00
N ARG A 176 -14.90 12.31 36.94
CA ARG A 176 -15.72 11.10 36.73
C ARG A 176 -15.87 10.23 37.98
N ASN A 177 -15.42 10.70 39.15
CA ASN A 177 -15.37 9.91 40.40
C ASN A 177 -14.64 8.56 40.26
N VAL A 178 -13.56 8.53 39.48
CA VAL A 178 -12.68 7.36 39.30
C VAL A 178 -11.46 7.52 40.21
N HIS A 179 -11.13 6.47 40.96
CA HIS A 179 -9.90 6.40 41.75
C HIS A 179 -8.80 5.71 40.94
N ILE A 180 -7.61 6.32 40.90
CA ILE A 180 -6.41 5.78 40.23
C ILE A 180 -5.30 5.70 41.28
N GLU A 181 -4.69 4.53 41.40
CA GLU A 181 -3.56 4.26 42.30
C GLU A 181 -2.49 3.47 41.55
N VAL A 182 -1.22 3.82 41.78
CA VAL A 182 -0.05 3.10 41.25
C VAL A 182 0.67 2.43 42.40
N THR A 183 0.81 1.10 42.33
CA THR A 183 1.55 0.29 43.31
C THR A 183 2.65 -0.49 42.59
N GLY A 184 3.82 -0.61 43.21
CA GLY A 184 4.96 -1.30 42.63
C GLY A 184 6.31 -0.72 43.06
N GLU A 185 7.37 -1.16 42.38
CA GLU A 185 8.76 -0.75 42.58
C GLU A 185 9.38 -0.26 41.27
N PRO A 186 10.45 0.55 41.31
CA PRO A 186 11.18 1.01 40.12
C PRO A 186 11.68 -0.15 39.26
N VAL A 187 11.31 -0.15 37.98
CA VAL A 187 11.75 -1.14 36.99
C VAL A 187 12.22 -0.41 35.75
N VAL A 188 13.51 -0.52 35.46
CA VAL A 188 14.11 0.05 34.25
C VAL A 188 13.92 -0.91 33.07
N TYR A 189 13.27 -0.42 32.02
CA TYR A 189 13.05 -1.15 30.78
C TYR A 189 13.67 -0.40 29.60
N ARG A 190 14.37 -1.13 28.73
CA ARG A 190 14.95 -0.54 27.51
C ARG A 190 13.91 -0.53 26.40
N GLY A 191 13.23 0.60 26.24
CA GLY A 191 12.10 0.77 25.34
C GLY A 191 12.04 2.16 24.74
N ILE A 192 11.00 2.40 23.95
CA ILE A 192 10.74 3.73 23.40
C ILE A 192 9.77 4.41 24.36
N ARG A 193 10.24 5.42 25.10
CA ARG A 193 9.39 6.11 26.10
C ARG A 193 8.10 6.65 25.52
N GLN A 194 8.15 7.21 24.32
CA GLN A 194 6.97 7.77 23.66
C GLN A 194 5.87 6.72 23.38
N ILE A 195 6.23 5.46 23.10
CA ILE A 195 5.27 4.36 22.94
C ILE A 195 4.76 3.87 24.30
N LEU A 196 5.61 3.89 25.33
CA LEU A 196 5.24 3.47 26.68
C LEU A 196 4.36 4.50 27.41
N ASP A 197 4.38 5.76 26.96
CA ASP A 197 3.62 6.88 27.53
C ASP A 197 2.20 7.03 26.94
N GLU A 198 1.92 6.33 25.83
CA GLU A 198 0.62 6.24 25.18
C GLU A 198 -0.31 5.22 25.83
#